data_AF-A0A7C2Y893-F1
#
_entry.id   AF-A0A7C2Y893-F1
#
_cell.length_a   1.000
_cell.length_b   1.000
_cell.length_c   1.000
_cell.angle_alpha   90.00
_cell.angle_beta   90.00
_cell.angle_gamma   90.00
#
_symmetry.space_group_name_H-M   'P 1'
#
loop_
_entity.id
_entity.type
_entity.pdbx_description
1 polymer ?
#
loop_
_entity_poly.entity_id
_entity_poly.type
_entity_poly.pdbx_seq_one_letter_code
_entity_poly.pdbx_strand_id
1 'polypeptide(L)'
;LPAWGHAPHYFFVAYDPAGGVWLKFDVVADLRYGKPFRTLRLDLAETCLRRRQRREFAWVLSPADEFFTLFLHCLLDKGNFREARRERLIELRRQISSDEALAKKVAEYLARYLAPAITWDMLTQAMAAEDWPALLKRRRAVARRLFWRNPMMSAWRLVATIALRRMRPLLFALRQRGFSVALLAPDGAGKSTLAKELTRDTYLRARLIYMGTNIDASTVGLPTTRWLHEQLKARRNGGRTTGAAKKTSPPWIILKGFAFANRLVEQWYRAGVAIGHLLAGRLVVFDRYIYDSWLNKPPATAWKRLRRKLFESICPRPDLVILLDAPGQMLFERKREHTPEWLEKQRRAYLALQDHVPQMRIVNATQQADAVKREVTAMIWRQRGLRVSKM
;
A
#
# COMPACT_ATOMS: atom_id res chain seq x y z
N LEU A 1 4.13 -6.70 8.54
CA LEU A 1 3.69 -5.29 8.36
C LEU A 1 3.41 -4.66 9.73
N PRO A 2 3.66 -3.36 9.94
CA PRO A 2 3.37 -2.72 11.23
C PRO A 2 1.87 -2.73 11.53
N ALA A 3 1.50 -3.23 12.70
CA ALA A 3 0.12 -3.38 13.17
C ALA A 3 -0.22 -2.40 14.32
N TRP A 4 0.42 -1.22 14.37
CA TRP A 4 0.24 -0.25 15.47
C TRP A 4 -1.23 0.14 15.65
N GLY A 5 -1.79 -0.11 16.83
CA GLY A 5 -3.21 0.12 17.13
C GLY A 5 -4.17 -0.85 16.43
N HIS A 6 -3.68 -2.01 15.98
CA HIS A 6 -4.47 -3.13 15.47
C HIS A 6 -4.31 -4.40 16.30
N ALA A 7 -3.65 -4.33 17.46
CA ALA A 7 -3.60 -5.42 18.42
C ALA A 7 -5.02 -5.98 18.67
N PRO A 8 -5.18 -7.31 18.74
CA PRO A 8 -4.14 -8.35 18.86
C PRO A 8 -3.66 -8.94 17.52
N HIS A 9 -3.92 -8.28 16.39
CA HIS A 9 -3.55 -8.77 15.06
C HIS A 9 -2.09 -8.48 14.70
N TYR A 10 -1.46 -9.47 14.07
CA TYR A 10 -0.14 -9.38 13.46
C TYR A 10 -0.25 -9.80 11.99
N PHE A 11 0.02 -8.87 11.09
CA PHE A 11 -0.14 -9.09 9.65
C PHE A 11 1.20 -9.42 8.99
N PHE A 12 1.29 -10.61 8.43
CA PHE A 12 2.36 -11.06 7.57
C PHE A 12 1.86 -11.06 6.13
N VAL A 13 2.68 -10.51 5.24
CA VAL A 13 2.35 -10.41 3.82
C VAL A 13 3.56 -10.87 3.02
N ALA A 14 3.33 -11.77 2.08
CA ALA A 14 4.31 -12.24 1.13
C ALA A 14 3.75 -12.11 -0.29
N TYR A 15 4.64 -11.92 -1.25
CA TYR A 15 4.29 -11.95 -2.66
C TYR A 15 4.78 -13.27 -3.24
N ASP A 16 3.88 -14.02 -3.88
CA ASP A 16 4.24 -15.19 -4.68
C ASP A 16 4.40 -14.77 -6.15
N PRO A 17 5.64 -14.75 -6.69
CA PRO A 17 5.88 -14.35 -8.07
C PRO A 17 5.33 -15.35 -9.10
N ALA A 18 5.20 -16.64 -8.74
CA ALA A 18 4.75 -17.67 -9.67
C ALA A 18 3.27 -17.47 -10.02
N GLY A 19 2.41 -17.39 -9.00
CA GLY A 19 0.99 -17.08 -9.17
C GLY A 19 0.70 -15.58 -9.40
N GLY A 20 1.63 -14.69 -9.07
CA GLY A 20 1.40 -13.24 -9.10
C GLY A 20 0.43 -12.76 -8.02
N VAL A 21 0.33 -13.51 -6.91
CA VAL A 21 -0.66 -13.29 -5.85
C VAL A 21 0.00 -12.84 -4.54
N TRP A 22 -0.77 -12.10 -3.74
CA TRP A 22 -0.38 -11.74 -2.39
C TRP A 22 -0.94 -12.72 -1.39
N LEU A 23 -0.04 -13.30 -0.59
CA LEU A 23 -0.39 -14.15 0.53
C LEU A 23 -0.39 -13.28 1.79
N LYS A 24 -1.56 -13.17 2.43
CA LYS A 24 -1.71 -12.48 3.72
C LYS A 24 -2.02 -13.51 4.80
N PHE A 25 -1.15 -13.57 5.80
CA PHE A 25 -1.35 -14.35 7.00
C PHE A 25 -1.61 -13.41 8.19
N ASP A 26 -2.77 -13.54 8.82
CA ASP A 26 -3.20 -12.71 9.96
C ASP A 26 -3.17 -13.57 11.23
N VAL A 27 -2.20 -13.28 12.10
CA VAL A 27 -2.03 -13.99 13.37
C VAL A 27 -2.69 -13.19 14.48
N VAL A 28 -3.59 -13.84 15.20
CA VAL A 28 -4.28 -13.26 16.36
C VAL A 28 -3.72 -13.90 17.61
N ALA A 29 -2.92 -13.16 18.37
CA ALA A 29 -2.21 -13.72 19.54
C ALA A 29 -3.07 -13.82 20.80
N ASP A 30 -4.24 -13.17 20.82
CA ASP A 30 -5.12 -13.07 21.99
C ASP A 30 -6.56 -12.84 21.53
N LEU A 31 -7.54 -13.38 22.24
CA LEU A 31 -8.95 -13.30 21.85
C LEU A 31 -9.55 -12.00 22.40
N ARG A 32 -9.69 -11.01 21.52
CA ARG A 32 -10.30 -9.71 21.86
C ARG A 32 -11.41 -9.35 20.89
N TYR A 33 -12.47 -8.77 21.42
CA TYR A 33 -13.67 -8.41 20.68
C TYR A 33 -14.05 -6.94 20.89
N GLY A 34 -14.85 -6.42 19.97
CA GLY A 34 -15.38 -5.07 19.99
C GLY A 34 -15.12 -4.29 18.70
N LYS A 35 -16.05 -3.36 18.41
CA LYS A 35 -15.95 -2.41 17.30
C LYS A 35 -16.17 -0.98 17.85
N PRO A 36 -15.37 0.02 17.44
CA PRO A 36 -14.30 -0.02 16.44
C PRO A 36 -12.94 -0.52 16.98
N PHE A 37 -12.84 -0.79 18.28
CA PHE A 37 -11.61 -1.23 18.95
C PHE A 37 -11.86 -2.53 19.72
N ARG A 38 -10.94 -3.49 19.59
CA ARG A 38 -11.00 -4.80 20.24
C ARG A 38 -10.39 -4.73 21.63
N THR A 39 -11.16 -4.21 22.59
CA THR A 39 -10.70 -3.98 23.96
C THR A 39 -11.13 -5.08 24.92
N LEU A 40 -12.20 -5.81 24.58
CA LEU A 40 -12.84 -6.83 25.41
C LEU A 40 -12.09 -8.15 25.25
N ARG A 41 -11.18 -8.45 26.18
CA ARG A 41 -10.36 -9.68 26.17
C ARG A 41 -11.08 -10.85 26.81
N LEU A 42 -10.90 -12.04 26.25
CA LEU A 42 -11.25 -13.31 26.86
C LEU A 42 -9.98 -14.14 27.09
N ASP A 43 -9.84 -14.68 28.30
CA ASP A 43 -8.74 -15.55 28.68
C ASP A 43 -8.97 -17.00 28.21
N LEU A 44 -9.22 -17.16 26.91
CA LEU A 44 -9.50 -18.46 26.27
C LEU A 44 -8.47 -18.86 25.21
N ALA A 45 -7.56 -17.96 24.82
CA ALA A 45 -6.62 -18.21 23.72
C ALA A 45 -5.79 -19.49 23.93
N GLU A 46 -5.21 -19.66 25.12
CA GLU A 46 -4.39 -20.83 25.44
C GLU A 46 -5.23 -22.13 25.50
N THR A 47 -6.42 -22.08 26.11
CA THR A 47 -7.31 -23.24 26.18
C THR A 47 -7.82 -23.67 24.80
N CYS A 48 -8.08 -22.71 23.91
CA CYS A 48 -8.42 -22.98 22.51
C CYS A 48 -7.26 -23.65 21.78
N LEU A 49 -6.02 -23.17 21.97
CA LEU A 49 -4.84 -23.75 21.35
C LEU A 49 -4.51 -25.15 21.87
N ARG A 50 -4.72 -25.43 23.16
CA ARG A 50 -4.53 -26.77 23.74
C ARG A 50 -5.53 -27.79 23.20
N ARG A 51 -6.75 -27.36 22.85
CA ARG A 51 -7.84 -28.22 22.37
C ARG A 51 -8.10 -28.11 20.86
N ARG A 52 -7.13 -27.57 20.13
CA ARG A 52 -7.19 -27.54 18.67
C ARG A 52 -7.35 -28.96 18.12
N GLN A 53 -8.12 -29.09 17.05
CA GLN A 53 -8.33 -30.36 16.35
C GLN A 53 -7.62 -30.32 15.00
N ARG A 54 -7.01 -31.42 14.59
CA ARG A 54 -6.41 -31.54 13.26
C ARG A 54 -7.52 -31.84 12.26
N ARG A 55 -7.68 -30.99 11.24
CA ARG A 55 -8.54 -31.25 10.08
C ARG A 55 -7.69 -31.11 8.83
N GLU A 56 -7.56 -32.22 8.09
CA GLU A 56 -6.72 -32.32 6.89
C GLU A 56 -5.33 -31.69 7.11
N PHE A 57 -5.09 -30.53 6.50
CA PHE A 57 -3.81 -29.83 6.48
C PHE A 57 -3.67 -28.74 7.57
N ALA A 58 -4.72 -28.45 8.35
CA ALA A 58 -4.75 -27.35 9.30
C ALA A 58 -5.17 -27.77 10.72
N TRP A 59 -4.72 -27.00 11.71
CA TRP A 59 -5.28 -27.06 13.06
C TRP A 59 -6.43 -26.07 13.16
N VAL A 60 -7.60 -26.54 13.57
CA VAL A 60 -8.81 -25.74 13.75
C VAL A 60 -9.24 -25.72 15.22
N LEU A 61 -10.15 -24.82 15.56
CA LEU A 61 -10.76 -24.79 16.89
C LEU A 61 -11.65 -26.03 17.10
N SER A 62 -11.80 -26.46 18.36
CA SER A 62 -12.85 -27.41 18.72
C SER A 62 -14.23 -26.83 18.39
N PRO A 63 -15.27 -27.64 18.10
CA PRO A 63 -16.59 -27.11 17.76
C PRO A 63 -17.16 -26.15 18.82
N ALA A 64 -16.95 -26.42 20.10
CA ALA A 64 -17.35 -25.53 21.20
C ALA A 64 -16.61 -24.18 21.19
N ASP A 65 -15.30 -24.20 20.96
CA ASP A 65 -14.48 -22.98 20.88
C ASP A 65 -14.79 -22.17 19.61
N GLU A 66 -14.97 -22.86 18.48
CA GLU A 66 -15.35 -22.23 17.22
C GLU A 66 -16.72 -21.55 17.35
N PHE A 67 -17.71 -22.26 17.89
CA PHE A 67 -19.06 -21.73 18.10
C PHE A 67 -19.03 -20.46 18.95
N PHE A 68 -18.37 -20.52 20.10
CA PHE A 68 -18.34 -19.41 21.04
C PHE A 68 -17.60 -18.19 20.47
N THR A 69 -16.45 -18.40 19.84
CA THR A 69 -15.65 -17.31 19.24
C THR A 69 -16.32 -16.71 18.02
N LEU A 70 -16.91 -17.52 17.13
CA LEU A 70 -17.66 -17.07 15.97
C LEU A 70 -18.91 -16.29 16.37
N PHE A 71 -19.62 -16.74 17.41
CA PHE A 71 -20.78 -16.04 17.96
C PHE A 71 -20.40 -14.64 18.46
N LEU A 72 -19.35 -14.53 19.29
CA LEU A 72 -18.86 -13.24 19.77
C LEU A 72 -18.36 -12.34 18.65
N HIS A 73 -17.70 -12.91 17.63
CA HIS A 73 -17.28 -12.16 16.46
C HIS A 73 -18.49 -11.55 15.71
N CYS A 74 -19.55 -12.33 15.50
CA CYS A 74 -20.77 -11.84 14.87
C CYS A 74 -21.44 -10.74 15.71
N LEU A 75 -21.57 -10.97 17.01
CA LEU A 75 -22.26 -10.08 17.94
C LEU A 75 -21.49 -8.77 18.18
N LEU A 76 -20.20 -8.87 18.55
CA LEU A 76 -19.41 -7.75 19.07
C LEU A 76 -18.59 -7.03 17.99
N ASP A 77 -17.99 -7.76 17.05
CA ASP A 77 -17.13 -7.18 16.02
C ASP A 77 -17.93 -6.74 14.80
N LYS A 78 -18.74 -7.62 14.24
CA LYS A 78 -19.51 -7.32 13.02
C LYS A 78 -20.79 -6.56 13.32
N GLY A 79 -21.45 -6.89 14.44
CA GLY A 79 -22.79 -6.37 14.75
C GLY A 79 -23.86 -6.91 13.81
N ASN A 80 -23.60 -8.06 13.17
CA ASN A 80 -24.55 -8.76 12.32
C ASN A 80 -24.19 -10.25 12.21
N PHE A 81 -25.22 -11.06 11.95
CA PHE A 81 -25.10 -12.46 11.57
C PHE A 81 -25.39 -12.54 10.08
N ARG A 82 -24.35 -12.71 9.24
CA ARG A 82 -24.52 -12.96 7.79
C ARG A 82 -24.90 -14.43 7.58
N GLU A 83 -25.63 -14.72 6.52
CA GLU A 83 -26.15 -16.04 6.15
C GLU A 83 -25.12 -17.17 6.34
N ALA A 84 -23.99 -17.13 5.63
CA ALA A 84 -22.93 -18.14 5.77
C ALA A 84 -22.41 -18.35 7.22
N ARG A 85 -22.47 -17.33 8.08
CA ARG A 85 -22.10 -17.46 9.50
C ARG A 85 -23.23 -18.02 10.35
N ARG A 86 -24.49 -17.76 9.97
CA ARG A 86 -25.68 -18.36 10.62
C ARG A 86 -25.68 -19.86 10.37
N GLU A 87 -25.51 -20.28 9.12
CA GLU A 87 -25.40 -21.68 8.71
C GLU A 87 -24.32 -22.40 9.52
N ARG A 88 -23.11 -21.83 9.58
CA ARG A 88 -22.02 -22.41 10.36
C ARG A 88 -22.34 -22.51 11.86
N LEU A 89 -22.96 -21.49 12.45
CA LEU A 89 -23.36 -21.53 13.86
C LEU A 89 -24.45 -22.57 14.12
N ILE A 90 -25.40 -22.75 13.20
CA ILE A 90 -26.45 -23.78 13.27
C ILE A 90 -25.82 -25.18 13.16
N GLU A 91 -24.88 -25.39 12.23
CA GLU A 91 -24.15 -26.65 12.08
C GLU A 91 -23.36 -27.00 13.35
N LEU A 92 -22.60 -26.05 13.88
CA LEU A 92 -21.85 -26.22 15.13
C LEU A 92 -22.79 -26.52 16.31
N ARG A 93 -23.95 -25.84 16.38
CA ARG A 93 -24.96 -26.13 17.40
C ARG A 93 -25.45 -27.57 17.32
N ARG A 94 -25.72 -28.11 16.13
CA ARG A 94 -26.15 -29.52 15.98
C ARG A 94 -25.10 -30.47 16.54
N GLN A 95 -23.82 -30.25 16.25
CA GLN A 95 -22.71 -31.04 16.80
C GLN A 95 -22.60 -30.92 18.32
N ILE A 96 -22.80 -29.71 18.86
CA ILE A 96 -22.78 -29.46 20.30
C ILE A 96 -23.97 -30.12 21.00
N SER A 97 -25.17 -30.10 20.38
CA SER A 97 -26.36 -30.74 20.94
C SER A 97 -26.26 -32.26 20.99
N SER A 98 -25.48 -32.88 20.09
CA SER A 98 -25.26 -34.34 20.06
C SER A 98 -24.16 -34.81 21.03
N ASP A 99 -23.43 -33.90 21.67
CA ASP A 99 -22.29 -34.21 22.54
C ASP A 99 -22.41 -33.44 23.85
N GLU A 100 -22.74 -34.16 24.93
CA GLU A 100 -22.96 -33.58 26.27
C GLU A 100 -21.73 -32.83 26.80
N ALA A 101 -20.51 -33.31 26.51
CA ALA A 101 -19.29 -32.67 26.96
C ALA A 101 -19.09 -31.32 26.26
N LEU A 102 -19.38 -31.23 24.95
CA LEU A 102 -19.37 -29.97 24.21
C LEU A 102 -20.45 -29.01 24.70
N ALA A 103 -21.68 -29.50 24.94
CA ALA A 103 -22.78 -28.69 25.44
C ALA A 103 -22.46 -28.07 26.80
N LYS A 104 -21.97 -28.89 27.74
CA LYS A 104 -21.53 -28.43 29.07
C LYS A 104 -20.45 -27.36 28.95
N LYS A 105 -19.50 -27.53 28.02
CA LYS A 105 -18.42 -26.54 27.81
C LYS A 105 -18.94 -25.20 27.32
N VAL A 106 -19.85 -25.20 26.35
CA VAL A 106 -20.42 -23.93 25.86
C VAL A 106 -21.27 -23.28 26.94
N ALA A 107 -22.03 -24.06 27.71
CA ALA A 107 -22.76 -23.55 28.87
C ALA A 107 -21.84 -22.89 29.90
N GLU A 108 -20.69 -23.50 30.24
CA GLU A 108 -19.66 -22.91 31.10
C GLU A 108 -19.15 -21.56 30.56
N TYR A 109 -18.91 -21.46 29.25
CA TYR A 109 -18.49 -20.21 28.61
C TYR A 109 -19.58 -19.13 28.70
N LEU A 110 -20.83 -19.47 28.39
CA LEU A 110 -21.94 -18.53 28.49
C LEU A 110 -22.13 -18.06 29.93
N ALA A 111 -22.12 -18.97 30.90
CA ALA A 111 -22.23 -18.64 32.33
C ALA A 111 -21.10 -17.69 32.76
N ARG A 112 -19.85 -18.03 32.44
CA ARG A 112 -18.68 -17.25 32.82
C ARG A 112 -18.65 -15.87 32.15
N TYR A 113 -18.93 -15.79 30.85
CA TYR A 113 -18.66 -14.58 30.08
C TYR A 113 -19.91 -13.77 29.71
N LEU A 114 -21.08 -14.39 29.51
CA LEU A 114 -22.26 -13.71 28.96
C LEU A 114 -23.47 -13.62 29.90
N ALA A 115 -23.66 -14.53 30.86
CA ALA A 115 -24.88 -14.60 31.68
C ALA A 115 -24.94 -13.57 32.83
N PRO A 116 -25.90 -12.63 32.90
CA PRO A 116 -27.28 -12.90 32.51
C PRO A 116 -27.66 -12.26 31.17
N ALA A 117 -26.75 -11.57 30.49
CA ALA A 117 -27.07 -10.90 29.23
C ALA A 117 -27.48 -11.89 28.13
N ILE A 118 -26.85 -13.07 28.10
CA ILE A 118 -27.20 -14.21 27.25
C ILE A 118 -26.96 -15.49 28.06
N THR A 119 -28.00 -16.30 28.26
CA THR A 119 -27.93 -17.65 28.83
C THR A 119 -27.96 -18.71 27.73
N TRP A 120 -27.66 -19.97 28.09
CA TRP A 120 -27.77 -21.09 27.15
C TRP A 120 -29.19 -21.22 26.59
N ASP A 121 -30.21 -21.17 27.45
CA ASP A 121 -31.62 -21.31 27.02
C ASP A 121 -32.07 -20.19 26.09
N MET A 122 -31.71 -18.94 26.40
CA MET A 122 -31.99 -17.80 25.52
C MET A 122 -31.32 -17.98 24.15
N LEU A 123 -30.07 -18.46 24.13
CA LEU A 123 -29.32 -18.66 22.91
C LEU A 123 -29.93 -19.79 22.06
N THR A 124 -30.27 -20.92 22.68
CA THR A 124 -30.85 -22.09 21.98
C THR A 124 -32.25 -21.78 21.45
N GLN A 125 -33.09 -21.07 22.21
CA GLN A 125 -34.40 -20.60 21.76
C GLN A 125 -34.27 -19.63 20.59
N ALA A 126 -33.44 -18.60 20.72
CA ALA A 126 -33.26 -17.60 19.66
C ALA A 126 -32.69 -18.22 18.38
N MET A 127 -31.77 -19.19 18.49
CA MET A 127 -31.24 -19.90 17.32
C MET A 127 -32.24 -20.88 16.70
N ALA A 128 -33.17 -21.45 17.49
CA ALA A 128 -34.20 -22.35 16.96
C ALA A 128 -35.28 -21.57 16.19
N ALA A 129 -35.63 -20.38 16.68
CA ALA A 129 -36.54 -19.45 16.02
C ALA A 129 -35.86 -18.58 14.94
N GLU A 130 -34.55 -18.77 14.71
CA GLU A 130 -33.71 -17.92 13.87
C GLU A 130 -33.81 -16.40 14.17
N ASP A 131 -34.11 -16.05 15.42
CA ASP A 131 -34.22 -14.66 15.90
C ASP A 131 -32.83 -14.08 16.24
N TRP A 132 -32.01 -13.94 15.21
CA TRP A 132 -30.72 -13.24 15.28
C TRP A 132 -30.85 -11.77 15.73
N PRO A 133 -31.90 -11.01 15.34
CA PRO A 133 -32.13 -9.66 15.84
C PRO A 133 -32.26 -9.58 17.37
N ALA A 134 -32.96 -10.52 18.02
CA ALA A 134 -33.04 -10.55 19.49
C ALA A 134 -31.68 -10.69 20.15
N LEU A 135 -30.79 -11.53 19.60
CA LEU A 135 -29.42 -11.68 20.09
C LEU A 135 -28.61 -10.39 19.91
N LEU A 136 -28.78 -9.70 18.77
CA LEU A 136 -28.13 -8.40 18.51
C LEU A 136 -28.58 -7.31 19.49
N LYS A 137 -29.85 -7.31 19.93
CA LYS A 137 -30.33 -6.37 20.97
C LYS A 137 -29.56 -6.51 22.28
N ARG A 138 -29.02 -7.71 22.59
CA ARG A 138 -28.20 -7.96 23.79
C ARG A 138 -26.74 -7.54 23.66
N ARG A 139 -26.28 -7.12 22.47
CA ARG A 139 -24.89 -6.73 22.21
C ARG A 139 -24.31 -5.75 23.24
N ARG A 140 -25.05 -4.68 23.58
CA ARG A 140 -24.58 -3.67 24.54
C ARG A 140 -24.44 -4.23 25.95
N ALA A 141 -25.36 -5.09 26.37
CA ALA A 141 -25.31 -5.75 27.67
C ALA A 141 -24.11 -6.69 27.78
N VAL A 142 -23.84 -7.48 26.73
CA VAL A 142 -22.65 -8.34 26.65
C VAL A 142 -21.36 -7.52 26.66
N ALA A 143 -21.29 -6.46 25.84
CA ALA A 143 -20.10 -5.60 25.79
C ALA A 143 -19.81 -4.95 27.14
N ARG A 144 -20.85 -4.44 27.82
CA ARG A 144 -20.76 -3.85 29.16
C ARG A 144 -20.27 -4.87 30.17
N ARG A 145 -20.83 -6.08 30.18
CA ARG A 145 -20.40 -7.16 31.07
C ARG A 145 -18.92 -7.49 30.89
N LEU A 146 -18.48 -7.71 29.66
CA LEU A 146 -17.08 -8.02 29.36
C LEU A 146 -16.14 -6.86 29.72
N PHE A 147 -16.58 -5.61 29.55
CA PHE A 147 -15.83 -4.43 29.96
C PHE A 147 -15.60 -4.39 31.47
N TRP A 148 -16.65 -4.61 32.27
CA TRP A 148 -16.58 -4.57 33.73
C TRP A 148 -15.82 -5.74 34.37
N ARG A 149 -15.49 -6.81 33.62
CA ARG A 149 -14.57 -7.84 34.10
C ARG A 149 -13.15 -7.31 34.33
N ASN A 150 -12.74 -6.33 33.53
CA ASN A 150 -11.44 -5.67 33.69
C ASN A 150 -11.50 -4.25 33.10
N PRO A 151 -12.12 -3.29 33.79
CA PRO A 151 -12.39 -1.96 33.24
C PRO A 151 -11.10 -1.18 33.01
N MET A 152 -10.14 -1.25 33.95
CA MET A 152 -8.84 -0.58 33.83
C MET A 152 -8.09 -1.01 32.58
N MET A 153 -7.92 -2.32 32.36
CA MET A 153 -7.21 -2.80 31.16
C MET A 153 -8.00 -2.57 29.88
N SER A 154 -9.34 -2.63 29.92
CA SER A 154 -10.18 -2.35 28.75
C SER A 154 -10.10 -0.89 28.32
N ALA A 155 -10.12 0.05 29.28
CA ALA A 155 -9.93 1.47 29.06
C ALA A 155 -8.51 1.79 28.59
N TRP A 156 -7.49 1.21 29.24
CA TRP A 156 -6.09 1.36 28.80
C TRP A 156 -5.91 0.91 27.34
N ARG A 157 -6.44 -0.26 26.96
CA ARG A 157 -6.36 -0.75 25.58
C ARG A 157 -7.03 0.21 24.58
N LEU A 158 -8.14 0.83 24.96
CA LEU A 158 -8.81 1.83 24.13
C LEU A 158 -7.89 3.03 23.89
N VAL A 159 -7.39 3.64 24.97
CA VAL A 159 -6.51 4.82 24.92
C VAL A 159 -5.23 4.50 24.16
N ALA A 160 -4.55 3.41 24.51
CA ALA A 160 -3.34 2.96 23.84
C ALA A 160 -3.56 2.72 22.34
N THR A 161 -4.70 2.11 21.96
CA THR A 161 -5.03 1.89 20.55
C THR A 161 -5.24 3.20 19.81
N ILE A 162 -5.96 4.15 20.39
CA ILE A 162 -6.19 5.48 19.80
C ILE A 162 -4.87 6.23 19.66
N ALA A 163 -4.05 6.27 20.72
CA ALA A 163 -2.74 6.91 20.72
C ALA A 163 -1.83 6.32 19.64
N LEU A 164 -1.70 5.00 19.57
CA LEU A 164 -0.91 4.33 18.53
C LEU A 164 -1.43 4.62 17.12
N ARG A 165 -2.75 4.72 16.92
CA ARG A 165 -3.34 5.08 15.61
C ARG A 165 -3.05 6.53 15.25
N ARG A 166 -3.12 7.46 16.21
CA ARG A 166 -2.82 8.89 16.01
C ARG A 166 -1.34 9.12 15.72
N MET A 167 -0.46 8.38 16.39
CA MET A 167 1.00 8.46 16.23
C MET A 167 1.53 7.73 14.99
N ARG A 168 0.69 7.03 14.21
CA ARG A 168 1.12 6.29 13.01
C ARG A 168 2.01 7.09 12.05
N PRO A 169 1.70 8.35 11.69
CA PRO A 169 2.56 9.11 10.77
C PRO A 169 3.99 9.25 11.30
N LEU A 170 4.13 9.55 12.59
CA LEU A 170 5.43 9.66 13.26
C LEU A 170 6.14 8.30 13.34
N LEU A 171 5.41 7.23 13.68
CA LEU A 171 5.98 5.89 13.75
C LEU A 171 6.47 5.39 12.39
N PHE A 172 5.76 5.70 11.30
CA PHE A 172 6.26 5.42 9.95
C PHE A 172 7.53 6.22 9.63
N ALA A 173 7.54 7.52 9.93
CA ALA A 173 8.68 8.39 9.66
C ALA A 173 9.96 7.95 10.40
N LEU A 174 9.81 7.44 11.62
CA LEU A 174 10.91 7.02 12.50
C LEU A 174 11.33 5.56 12.29
N ARG A 175 10.38 4.61 12.20
CA ARG A 175 10.67 3.16 12.26
C ARG A 175 10.49 2.39 10.96
N GLN A 176 9.71 2.90 10.01
CA GLN A 176 9.32 2.17 8.80
C GLN A 176 9.24 3.15 7.62
N ARG A 177 10.37 3.80 7.32
CA ARG A 177 10.45 4.71 6.17
C ARG A 177 10.07 3.96 4.89
N GLY A 178 9.44 4.70 3.99
CA GLY A 178 9.01 4.21 2.69
C GLY A 178 10.16 3.75 1.82
N PHE A 179 9.83 3.30 0.62
CA PHE A 179 10.79 2.80 -0.35
C PHE A 179 10.61 3.55 -1.66
N SER A 180 11.68 3.86 -2.37
CA SER A 180 11.64 4.59 -3.63
C SER A 180 12.28 3.79 -4.76
N VAL A 181 11.62 3.81 -5.93
CA VAL A 181 12.06 3.08 -7.12
C VAL A 181 12.04 4.05 -8.29
N ALA A 182 13.15 4.16 -9.03
CA ALA A 182 13.16 4.84 -10.32
C ALA A 182 13.03 3.83 -11.45
N LEU A 183 12.08 4.06 -12.37
CA LEU A 183 11.94 3.25 -13.58
C LEU A 183 12.65 3.95 -14.73
N LEU A 184 13.62 3.27 -15.32
CA LEU A 184 14.34 3.66 -16.52
C LEU A 184 13.96 2.71 -17.65
N ALA A 185 13.80 3.26 -18.85
CA ALA A 185 13.60 2.44 -20.03
C ALA A 185 13.76 3.29 -21.30
N PRO A 186 14.25 2.67 -22.40
CA PRO A 186 14.03 3.21 -23.74
C PRO A 186 12.55 3.48 -24.02
N ASP A 187 12.26 4.42 -24.92
CA ASP A 187 10.88 4.68 -25.31
C ASP A 187 10.26 3.42 -25.95
N GLY A 188 9.03 3.05 -25.57
CA GLY A 188 8.35 1.84 -26.05
C GLY A 188 8.48 0.59 -25.17
N ALA A 189 9.30 0.63 -24.11
CA ALA A 189 9.53 -0.51 -23.23
C ALA A 189 8.39 -0.80 -22.21
N GLY A 190 7.34 0.02 -22.18
CA GLY A 190 6.18 -0.17 -21.29
C GLY A 190 6.31 0.44 -19.89
N LYS A 191 7.31 1.30 -19.64
CA LYS A 191 7.57 1.95 -18.34
C LYS A 191 6.33 2.58 -17.71
N SER A 192 5.64 3.47 -18.41
CA SER A 192 4.49 4.18 -17.84
C SER A 192 3.29 3.25 -17.58
N THR A 193 3.15 2.16 -18.35
CA THR A 193 2.15 1.12 -18.12
C THR A 193 2.46 0.36 -16.83
N LEU A 194 3.69 -0.12 -16.68
CA LEU A 194 4.16 -0.78 -15.46
C LEU A 194 4.00 0.14 -14.24
N ALA A 195 4.39 1.40 -14.35
CA ALA A 195 4.28 2.38 -13.28
C ALA A 195 2.83 2.55 -12.79
N LYS A 196 1.86 2.63 -13.72
CA LYS A 196 0.43 2.69 -13.38
C LYS A 196 -0.05 1.40 -12.72
N GLU A 197 0.34 0.25 -13.25
CA GLU A 197 -0.01 -1.05 -12.67
C GLU A 197 0.50 -1.22 -11.24
N LEU A 198 1.72 -0.78 -10.93
CA LEU A 198 2.25 -0.80 -9.57
C LEU A 198 1.44 0.07 -8.60
N THR A 199 0.82 1.16 -9.07
CA THR A 199 -0.06 1.99 -8.22
C THR A 199 -1.43 1.38 -7.94
N ARG A 200 -1.88 0.44 -8.78
CA ARG A 200 -3.11 -0.32 -8.57
C ARG A 200 -2.95 -1.40 -7.50
N ASP A 201 -1.72 -1.83 -7.23
CA ASP A 201 -1.41 -2.78 -6.18
C ASP A 201 -1.57 -2.16 -4.77
N THR A 202 -2.58 -2.64 -4.05
CA THR A 202 -2.93 -2.14 -2.72
C THR A 202 -1.92 -2.50 -1.63
N TYR A 203 -1.15 -3.59 -1.78
CA TYR A 203 -0.14 -4.02 -0.82
C TYR A 203 1.15 -3.21 -0.96
N LEU A 204 1.51 -2.84 -2.19
CA LEU A 204 2.63 -1.93 -2.44
C LEU A 204 2.36 -0.52 -1.94
N ARG A 205 1.09 -0.07 -1.96
CA ARG A 205 0.68 1.31 -1.60
C ARG A 205 1.49 2.34 -2.40
N ALA A 206 1.68 2.08 -3.69
CA ALA A 206 2.57 2.87 -4.52
C ALA A 206 1.97 4.25 -4.88
N ARG A 207 2.85 5.22 -5.05
CA ARG A 207 2.54 6.56 -5.56
C ARG A 207 3.50 6.88 -6.69
N LEU A 208 2.92 7.13 -7.86
CA LEU A 208 3.65 7.53 -9.05
C LEU A 208 3.94 9.03 -8.99
N ILE A 209 5.19 9.40 -9.16
CA ILE A 209 5.61 10.80 -9.30
C ILE A 209 6.43 10.93 -10.58
N TYR A 210 5.88 11.67 -11.53
CA TYR A 210 6.59 12.01 -12.76
C TYR A 210 7.65 13.09 -12.48
N MET A 211 8.92 12.81 -12.76
CA MET A 211 10.04 13.74 -12.54
C MET A 211 10.51 14.44 -13.81
N GLY A 212 9.93 14.11 -14.97
CA GLY A 212 10.26 14.75 -16.23
C GLY A 212 9.73 16.18 -16.38
N THR A 213 10.07 16.80 -17.50
CA THR A 213 9.73 18.21 -17.81
C THR A 213 8.39 18.40 -18.52
N ASN A 214 7.70 17.33 -18.91
CA ASN A 214 6.38 17.43 -19.52
C ASN A 214 5.31 17.68 -18.45
N ILE A 215 4.72 18.87 -18.46
CA ILE A 215 3.74 19.30 -17.45
C ILE A 215 2.41 18.56 -17.62
N ASP A 216 2.05 18.21 -18.85
CA ASP A 216 0.80 17.49 -19.16
C ASP A 216 0.85 16.03 -18.68
N ALA A 217 2.07 15.48 -18.51
CA ALA A 217 2.31 14.16 -17.93
C ALA A 217 2.53 14.18 -16.41
N SER A 218 2.52 15.37 -15.78
CA SER A 218 2.82 15.51 -14.36
C SER A 218 1.65 15.04 -13.48
N THR A 219 1.90 14.05 -12.63
CA THR A 219 0.92 13.57 -11.63
C THR A 219 0.71 14.61 -10.52
N VAL A 220 1.74 15.42 -10.26
CA VAL A 220 1.78 16.47 -9.25
C VAL A 220 2.53 17.67 -9.85
N GLY A 221 1.92 18.84 -9.83
CA GLY A 221 2.49 20.07 -10.40
C GLY A 221 1.92 21.31 -9.72
N LEU A 222 2.68 22.41 -9.77
CA LEU A 222 2.25 23.69 -9.21
C LEU A 222 1.26 24.37 -10.17
N PRO A 223 0.21 25.05 -9.65
CA PRO A 223 -0.70 25.84 -10.49
C PRO A 223 0.03 26.90 -11.32
N THR A 224 1.09 27.49 -10.75
CA THR A 224 1.95 28.48 -11.41
C THR A 224 2.65 27.92 -12.64
N THR A 225 3.08 26.66 -12.61
CA THR A 225 3.70 26.04 -13.79
C THR A 225 2.70 25.80 -14.90
N ARG A 226 1.47 25.37 -14.57
CA ARG A 226 0.42 25.17 -15.59
C ARG A 226 0.08 26.48 -16.28
N TRP A 227 -0.16 27.55 -15.51
CA TRP A 227 -0.40 28.87 -16.04
C TRP A 227 0.74 29.38 -16.93
N LEU A 228 2.00 29.23 -16.48
CA LEU A 228 3.16 29.68 -17.25
C LEU A 228 3.34 28.89 -18.55
N HIS A 229 3.04 27.58 -18.53
CA HIS A 229 3.07 26.74 -19.72
C HIS A 229 2.02 27.16 -20.74
N GLU A 230 0.79 27.44 -20.30
CA GLU A 230 -0.28 27.94 -21.17
C GLU A 230 0.10 29.27 -21.82
N GLN A 231 0.66 30.21 -21.05
CA GLN A 231 1.14 31.50 -21.56
C GLN A 231 2.26 31.35 -22.60
N LEU A 232 3.23 30.47 -22.35
CA LEU A 232 4.31 30.18 -23.28
C LEU A 232 3.82 29.46 -24.54
N LYS A 233 2.86 28.54 -24.41
CA LYS A 233 2.24 27.79 -25.53
C LYS A 233 1.40 28.72 -26.41
N ALA A 234 0.59 29.60 -25.79
CA ALA A 234 -0.19 30.62 -26.48
C ALA A 234 0.71 31.57 -27.28
N ARG A 235 1.84 32.01 -26.72
CA ARG A 235 2.83 32.83 -27.46
C ARG A 235 3.55 32.09 -28.59
N ARG A 236 3.90 30.82 -28.40
CA ARG A 236 4.58 30.03 -29.43
C ARG A 236 3.66 29.72 -30.61
N ASN A 237 2.37 29.54 -30.35
CA ASN A 237 1.37 29.33 -31.39
C ASN A 237 0.89 30.65 -32.02
N GLY A 238 0.76 31.72 -31.23
CA GLY A 238 0.41 33.07 -31.70
C GLY A 238 1.53 33.78 -32.47
N GLY A 239 2.78 33.31 -32.38
CA GLY A 239 3.88 33.80 -33.24
C GLY A 239 3.90 33.22 -34.66
N ARG A 240 2.97 32.32 -34.99
CA ARG A 240 2.86 31.70 -36.32
C ARG A 240 1.78 32.33 -37.21
N THR A 241 0.94 33.19 -36.65
CA THR A 241 -0.08 33.94 -37.37
C THR A 241 -0.07 35.38 -36.86
N THR A 242 0.19 36.29 -37.79
CA THR A 242 0.13 37.76 -37.70
C THR A 242 1.22 38.47 -36.89
N GLY A 243 2.07 39.17 -37.63
CA GLY A 243 2.93 40.23 -37.10
C GLY A 243 2.07 41.41 -36.64
N ALA A 244 1.85 41.52 -35.34
CA ALA A 244 1.45 42.76 -34.69
C ALA A 244 1.93 42.73 -33.24
N ALA A 245 2.90 43.58 -32.93
CA ALA A 245 3.52 43.68 -31.62
C ALA A 245 2.51 44.13 -30.54
N LYS A 246 2.49 43.44 -29.39
CA LYS A 246 2.01 44.02 -28.13
C LYS A 246 3.19 44.34 -27.21
N LYS A 247 3.59 45.62 -27.21
CA LYS A 247 4.49 46.29 -26.26
C LYS A 247 3.79 46.43 -24.91
N THR A 248 3.90 45.43 -24.02
CA THR A 248 3.72 45.55 -22.55
C THR A 248 3.87 44.17 -21.89
N SER A 249 4.99 43.49 -22.15
CA SER A 249 5.28 42.24 -21.45
C SER A 249 6.78 42.07 -21.26
N PRO A 250 7.22 41.51 -20.13
CA PRO A 250 8.62 41.50 -19.74
C PRO A 250 9.50 40.88 -20.82
N PRO A 251 10.74 41.37 -21.00
CA PRO A 251 11.64 40.87 -22.03
C PRO A 251 11.78 39.35 -21.92
N TRP A 252 11.78 38.69 -23.07
CA TRP A 252 11.76 37.23 -23.21
C TRP A 252 12.80 36.49 -22.33
N ILE A 253 13.91 37.16 -22.03
CA ILE A 253 14.97 36.70 -21.13
C ILE A 253 14.48 36.58 -19.68
N ILE A 254 13.74 37.58 -19.18
CA ILE A 254 13.15 37.57 -17.83
C ILE A 254 12.11 36.46 -17.72
N LEU A 255 11.24 36.30 -18.73
CA LEU A 255 10.25 35.23 -18.75
C LEU A 255 10.91 33.84 -18.75
N LYS A 256 12.02 33.67 -19.49
CA LYS A 256 12.82 32.43 -19.48
C LYS A 256 13.49 32.19 -18.12
N GLY A 257 13.99 33.23 -17.47
CA GLY A 257 14.55 33.17 -16.11
C GLY A 257 13.50 32.72 -15.09
N PHE A 258 12.33 33.36 -15.11
CA PHE A 258 11.19 32.98 -14.26
C PHE A 258 10.70 31.55 -14.53
N ALA A 259 10.63 31.14 -15.80
CA ALA A 259 10.29 29.76 -16.16
C ALA A 259 11.31 28.74 -15.66
N PHE A 260 12.59 29.10 -15.60
CA PHE A 260 13.60 28.24 -15.00
C PHE A 260 13.46 28.16 -13.48
N ALA A 261 13.31 29.30 -12.79
CA ALA A 261 13.10 29.35 -11.35
C ALA A 261 11.86 28.55 -10.95
N ASN A 262 10.73 28.74 -11.64
CA ASN A 262 9.50 28.00 -11.39
C ASN A 262 9.67 26.48 -11.63
N ARG A 263 10.48 26.05 -12.61
CA ARG A 263 10.82 24.63 -12.79
C ARG A 263 11.65 24.06 -11.65
N LEU A 264 12.57 24.84 -11.07
CA LEU A 264 13.30 24.41 -9.87
C LEU A 264 12.35 24.25 -8.69
N VAL A 265 11.50 25.26 -8.44
CA VAL A 265 10.50 25.21 -7.36
C VAL A 265 9.55 24.03 -7.53
N GLU A 266 9.14 23.73 -8.76
CA GLU A 266 8.30 22.55 -9.03
C GLU A 266 9.03 21.23 -8.73
N GLN A 267 10.31 21.11 -9.08
CA GLN A 267 11.09 19.91 -8.74
C GLN A 267 11.29 19.78 -7.23
N TRP A 268 11.51 20.89 -6.51
CA TRP A 268 11.52 20.92 -5.05
C TRP A 268 10.19 20.46 -4.46
N TYR A 269 9.07 20.94 -5.01
CA TYR A 269 7.75 20.53 -4.58
C TYR A 269 7.52 19.02 -4.80
N ARG A 270 7.86 18.50 -5.98
CA ARG A 270 7.76 17.06 -6.28
C ARG A 270 8.65 16.21 -5.37
N ALA A 271 9.88 16.67 -5.10
CA ALA A 271 10.79 16.03 -4.14
C ALA A 271 10.22 16.05 -2.72
N GLY A 272 9.67 17.18 -2.27
CA GLY A 272 8.99 17.30 -0.98
C GLY A 272 7.79 16.36 -0.84
N VAL A 273 6.96 16.25 -1.87
CA VAL A 273 5.83 15.30 -1.92
C VAL A 273 6.33 13.86 -1.89
N ALA A 274 7.40 13.54 -2.62
CA ALA A 274 8.04 12.23 -2.57
C ALA A 274 8.51 11.90 -1.15
N ILE A 275 9.22 12.83 -0.49
CA ILE A 275 9.67 12.70 0.90
C ILE A 275 8.49 12.50 1.84
N GLY A 276 7.41 13.28 1.70
CA GLY A 276 6.20 13.11 2.51
C GLY A 276 5.57 11.73 2.37
N HIS A 277 5.52 11.19 1.15
CA HIS A 277 5.05 9.81 0.91
C HIS A 277 5.99 8.76 1.50
N LEU A 278 7.30 8.96 1.40
CA LEU A 278 8.31 8.11 2.02
C LEU A 278 8.20 8.11 3.55
N LEU A 279 8.08 9.28 4.17
CA LEU A 279 7.87 9.40 5.63
C LEU A 279 6.56 8.75 6.08
N ALA A 280 5.55 8.66 5.20
CA ALA A 280 4.31 7.94 5.45
C ALA A 280 4.40 6.40 5.21
N GLY A 281 5.60 5.87 4.96
CA GLY A 281 5.83 4.43 4.75
C GLY A 281 5.29 3.88 3.41
N ARG A 282 5.11 4.73 2.40
CA ARG A 282 4.61 4.35 1.07
C ARG A 282 5.76 3.99 0.11
N LEU A 283 5.42 3.27 -0.96
CA LEU A 283 6.30 3.11 -2.11
C LEU A 283 6.16 4.33 -3.03
N VAL A 284 7.26 4.95 -3.43
CA VAL A 284 7.28 6.03 -4.43
C VAL A 284 7.94 5.49 -5.70
N VAL A 285 7.22 5.56 -6.81
CA VAL A 285 7.70 5.16 -8.14
C VAL A 285 7.97 6.43 -8.93
N PHE A 286 9.21 6.63 -9.35
CA PHE A 286 9.60 7.75 -10.20
C PHE A 286 9.53 7.34 -11.67
N ASP A 287 8.73 8.06 -12.46
CA ASP A 287 8.74 7.97 -13.92
C ASP A 287 9.51 9.15 -14.51
N ARG A 288 10.46 8.85 -15.42
CA ARG A 288 11.42 9.77 -16.05
C ARG A 288 12.28 10.49 -15.01
N TYR A 289 13.37 9.85 -14.63
CA TYR A 289 14.24 10.26 -13.52
C TYR A 289 15.50 10.96 -14.03
N ILE A 290 16.27 11.57 -13.13
CA ILE A 290 17.40 12.42 -13.50
C ILE A 290 18.49 11.69 -14.31
N TYR A 291 18.59 10.37 -14.16
CA TYR A 291 19.54 9.54 -14.92
C TYR A 291 19.28 9.56 -16.43
N ASP A 292 18.05 9.83 -16.88
CA ASP A 292 17.75 10.03 -18.31
C ASP A 292 18.58 11.20 -18.90
N SER A 293 18.96 12.18 -18.08
CA SER A 293 19.77 13.32 -18.52
C SER A 293 21.25 13.00 -18.74
N TRP A 294 21.75 11.90 -18.15
CA TRP A 294 23.15 11.47 -18.29
C TRP A 294 23.42 10.79 -19.62
N LEU A 295 22.37 10.30 -20.29
CA LEU A 295 22.43 9.71 -21.63
C LEU A 295 22.78 10.74 -22.72
N ASN A 296 22.52 12.01 -22.44
CA ASN A 296 22.82 13.10 -23.35
C ASN A 296 24.24 13.65 -23.11
N LYS A 297 24.87 14.16 -24.18
CA LYS A 297 26.18 14.82 -24.08
C LYS A 297 26.14 15.93 -23.02
N PRO A 298 27.21 16.07 -22.19
CA PRO A 298 27.27 17.11 -21.20
C PRO A 298 27.13 18.48 -21.87
N PRO A 299 26.37 19.40 -21.28
CA PRO A 299 26.13 20.69 -21.91
C PRO A 299 27.44 21.49 -22.00
N ALA A 300 27.68 22.09 -23.17
CA ALA A 300 28.93 22.78 -23.47
C ALA A 300 29.25 23.93 -22.48
N THR A 301 28.24 24.72 -22.12
CA THR A 301 28.40 25.94 -21.31
C THR A 301 28.41 25.65 -19.80
N ALA A 302 29.28 26.34 -19.05
CA ALA A 302 29.38 26.24 -17.58
C ALA A 302 28.04 26.47 -16.86
N TRP A 303 27.26 27.48 -17.27
CA TRP A 303 25.92 27.74 -16.71
C TRP A 303 24.97 26.55 -16.87
N LYS A 304 24.97 25.90 -18.04
CA LYS A 304 24.12 24.73 -18.30
C LYS A 304 24.58 23.51 -17.47
N ARG A 305 25.88 23.37 -17.19
CA ARG A 305 26.42 22.34 -16.28
C ARG A 305 25.98 22.58 -14.84
N LEU A 306 26.10 23.82 -14.34
CA LEU A 306 25.62 24.21 -13.02
C LEU A 306 24.12 23.94 -12.88
N ARG A 307 23.33 24.36 -13.87
CA ARG A 307 21.90 24.10 -13.93
C ARG A 307 21.56 22.60 -13.84
N ARG A 308 22.30 21.74 -14.55
CA ARG A 308 22.11 20.29 -14.47
C ARG A 308 22.41 19.76 -13.06
N LYS A 309 23.54 20.17 -12.47
CA LYS A 309 23.91 19.80 -11.09
C LYS A 309 22.87 20.22 -10.06
N LEU A 310 22.30 21.42 -10.21
CA LEU A 310 21.22 21.90 -9.32
C LEU A 310 20.00 20.98 -9.40
N PHE A 311 19.54 20.62 -10.61
CA PHE A 311 18.45 19.65 -10.74
C PHE A 311 18.80 18.27 -10.17
N GLU A 312 20.02 17.78 -10.41
CA GLU A 312 20.53 16.51 -9.87
C GLU A 312 20.51 16.46 -8.35
N SER A 313 20.86 17.58 -7.69
CA SER A 313 20.91 17.66 -6.23
C SER A 313 19.54 17.66 -5.54
N ILE A 314 18.46 18.01 -6.26
CA ILE A 314 17.11 18.15 -5.69
C ILE A 314 16.36 16.81 -5.67
N CYS A 315 16.66 15.92 -6.62
CA CYS A 315 15.95 14.64 -6.71
C CYS A 315 16.37 13.70 -5.57
N PRO A 316 15.42 13.14 -4.79
CA PRO A 316 15.74 12.20 -3.73
C PRO A 316 16.34 10.94 -4.36
N ARG A 317 17.52 10.51 -3.90
CA ARG A 317 18.19 9.31 -4.41
C ARG A 317 17.26 8.09 -4.26
N PRO A 318 16.99 7.34 -5.34
CA PRO A 318 16.11 6.18 -5.27
C PRO A 318 16.82 5.03 -4.59
N ASP A 319 16.07 4.24 -3.82
CA ASP A 319 16.58 3.06 -3.13
C ASP A 319 16.84 1.91 -4.11
N LEU A 320 16.08 1.86 -5.21
CA LEU A 320 16.23 0.90 -6.30
C LEU A 320 16.04 1.61 -7.65
N VAL A 321 16.83 1.23 -8.64
CA VAL A 321 16.64 1.66 -10.03
C VAL A 321 16.35 0.43 -10.87
N ILE A 322 15.27 0.43 -11.65
CA ILE A 322 14.89 -0.69 -12.50
C ILE A 322 15.00 -0.22 -13.95
N LEU A 323 15.85 -0.90 -14.72
CA LEU A 323 15.92 -0.73 -16.17
C LEU A 323 15.11 -1.83 -16.85
N LEU A 324 14.12 -1.45 -17.65
CA LEU A 324 13.42 -2.36 -18.54
C LEU A 324 14.22 -2.50 -19.85
N ASP A 325 14.81 -3.67 -20.06
CA ASP A 325 15.65 -3.95 -21.22
C ASP A 325 14.89 -4.73 -22.29
N ALA A 326 14.84 -4.20 -23.50
CA ALA A 326 14.32 -4.90 -24.68
C ALA A 326 15.10 -4.45 -25.93
N PRO A 327 15.30 -5.35 -26.92
CA PRO A 327 15.99 -5.02 -28.16
C PRO A 327 15.33 -3.86 -28.92
N GLY A 328 16.13 -3.01 -29.58
CA GLY A 328 15.64 -1.85 -30.33
C GLY A 328 14.56 -2.18 -31.36
N GLN A 329 14.69 -3.33 -32.04
CA GLN A 329 13.71 -3.79 -33.03
C GLN A 329 12.33 -4.06 -32.41
N MET A 330 12.26 -4.72 -31.25
CA MET A 330 11.01 -4.98 -30.54
C MET A 330 10.37 -3.68 -30.01
N LEU A 331 11.19 -2.73 -29.56
CA LEU A 331 10.71 -1.41 -29.12
C LEU A 331 10.10 -0.62 -30.28
N PHE A 332 10.74 -0.70 -31.46
CA PHE A 332 10.23 -0.10 -32.69
C PHE A 332 8.87 -0.68 -33.06
N GLU A 333 8.71 -2.01 -33.05
CA GLU A 333 7.44 -2.67 -33.38
C GLU A 333 6.28 -2.21 -32.48
N ARG A 334 6.55 -1.94 -31.20
CA ARG A 334 5.53 -1.54 -30.22
C ARG A 334 5.01 -0.11 -30.40
N LYS A 335 5.86 0.83 -30.83
CA LYS A 335 5.53 2.27 -30.82
C LYS A 335 5.79 3.01 -32.15
N ARG A 336 6.73 2.52 -32.96
CA ARG A 336 7.15 3.10 -34.25
C ARG A 336 7.53 4.59 -34.22
N GLU A 337 7.99 5.10 -33.08
CA GLU A 337 8.36 6.52 -32.90
C GLU A 337 9.79 6.85 -33.40
N HIS A 338 10.73 5.90 -33.31
CA HIS A 338 12.16 6.08 -33.62
C HIS A 338 12.72 4.90 -34.39
N THR A 339 13.84 5.06 -35.11
CA THR A 339 14.44 3.94 -35.85
C THR A 339 15.00 2.85 -34.90
N PRO A 340 15.00 1.57 -35.32
CA PRO A 340 15.56 0.48 -34.52
C PRO A 340 17.01 0.72 -34.07
N GLU A 341 17.85 1.31 -34.93
CA GLU A 341 19.26 1.59 -34.65
C GLU A 341 19.40 2.68 -33.58
N TRP A 342 18.54 3.69 -33.62
CA TRP A 342 18.52 4.74 -32.61
C TRP A 342 18.07 4.18 -31.25
N LEU A 343 17.04 3.32 -31.24
CA LEU A 343 16.56 2.65 -30.02
C LEU A 343 17.62 1.72 -29.44
N GLU A 344 18.37 1.00 -30.27
CA GLU A 344 19.47 0.15 -29.82
C GLU A 344 20.63 0.98 -29.25
N LYS A 345 20.96 2.12 -29.87
CA LYS A 345 21.93 3.07 -29.30
C LYS A 345 21.46 3.62 -27.96
N GLN A 346 20.18 3.94 -27.83
CA GLN A 346 19.58 4.42 -26.58
C GLN A 346 19.63 3.33 -25.50
N ARG A 347 19.27 2.09 -25.85
CA ARG A 347 19.36 0.91 -24.97
C ARG A 347 20.77 0.72 -24.42
N ARG A 348 21.79 0.73 -25.27
CA ARG A 348 23.21 0.62 -24.86
C ARG A 348 23.62 1.73 -23.90
N ALA A 349 23.15 2.96 -24.12
CA ALA A 349 23.42 4.08 -23.22
C ALA A 349 22.78 3.88 -21.84
N TYR A 350 21.55 3.33 -21.77
CA TYR A 350 20.93 2.97 -20.49
C TYR A 350 21.68 1.85 -19.77
N LEU A 351 22.14 0.82 -20.50
CA LEU A 351 22.90 -0.29 -19.92
C LEU A 351 24.22 0.21 -19.28
N ALA A 352 24.91 1.15 -19.93
CA ALA A 352 26.13 1.78 -19.40
C ALA A 352 25.92 2.58 -18.10
N LEU A 353 24.67 2.91 -17.73
CA LEU A 353 24.39 3.55 -16.43
C LEU A 353 24.66 2.60 -15.25
N GLN A 354 24.66 1.28 -15.48
CA GLN A 354 24.87 0.29 -14.41
C GLN A 354 26.24 0.49 -13.71
N ASP A 355 27.26 0.91 -14.46
CA ASP A 355 28.61 1.19 -13.94
C ASP A 355 28.62 2.34 -12.92
N HIS A 356 27.65 3.25 -13.01
CA HIS A 356 27.56 4.46 -12.19
C HIS A 356 26.43 4.41 -11.16
N VAL A 357 25.53 3.42 -11.26
CA VAL A 357 24.32 3.28 -10.43
C VAL A 357 24.27 1.85 -9.86
N PRO A 358 24.97 1.57 -8.75
CA PRO A 358 25.11 0.20 -8.22
C PRO A 358 23.79 -0.42 -7.74
N GLN A 359 22.80 0.40 -7.38
CA GLN A 359 21.44 -0.03 -7.03
C GLN A 359 20.55 -0.29 -8.26
N MET A 360 21.08 -0.22 -9.48
CA MET A 360 20.36 -0.52 -10.70
C MET A 360 20.22 -2.03 -10.92
N ARG A 361 19.03 -2.44 -11.34
CA ARG A 361 18.69 -3.82 -11.68
C ARG A 361 18.02 -3.85 -13.05
N ILE A 362 18.50 -4.75 -13.90
CA ILE A 362 18.01 -4.91 -15.26
C ILE A 362 16.92 -5.98 -15.23
N VAL A 363 15.80 -5.70 -15.87
CA VAL A 363 14.66 -6.61 -16.00
C VAL A 363 14.40 -6.81 -17.49
N ASN A 364 14.26 -8.07 -17.90
CA ASN A 364 14.03 -8.43 -19.29
C ASN A 364 12.59 -8.09 -19.69
N ALA A 365 12.42 -7.03 -20.48
CA ALA A 365 11.15 -6.53 -20.98
C ALA A 365 10.73 -7.12 -22.34
N THR A 366 11.41 -8.18 -22.80
CA THR A 366 10.97 -9.01 -23.95
C THR A 366 9.81 -9.93 -23.60
N GLN A 367 9.66 -10.25 -22.31
CA GLN A 367 8.58 -11.08 -21.80
C GLN A 367 7.24 -10.35 -21.84
N GLN A 368 6.15 -11.10 -21.60
CA GLN A 368 4.82 -10.52 -21.45
C GLN A 368 4.78 -9.51 -20.29
N ALA A 369 3.96 -8.46 -20.43
CA ALA A 369 3.88 -7.37 -19.46
C ALA A 369 3.57 -7.84 -18.02
N ASP A 370 2.75 -8.89 -17.88
CA ASP A 370 2.41 -9.47 -16.58
C ASP A 370 3.60 -10.18 -15.92
N ALA A 371 4.44 -10.88 -16.68
CA ALA A 371 5.65 -11.52 -16.15
C ALA A 371 6.64 -10.45 -15.64
N VAL A 372 6.86 -9.40 -16.43
CA VAL A 372 7.69 -8.24 -16.03
C VAL A 372 7.13 -7.59 -14.76
N LYS A 373 5.81 -7.40 -14.66
CA LYS A 373 5.16 -6.84 -13.47
C LYS A 373 5.38 -7.72 -12.23
N ARG A 374 5.26 -9.05 -12.36
CA ARG A 374 5.49 -9.99 -11.26
C ARG A 374 6.94 -9.95 -10.78
N GLU A 375 7.89 -9.99 -11.70
CA GLU A 375 9.32 -9.89 -11.39
C GLU A 375 9.65 -8.58 -10.67
N VAL A 376 9.18 -7.45 -11.20
CA VAL A 376 9.42 -6.13 -10.61
C VAL A 376 8.78 -6.02 -9.22
N THR A 377 7.54 -6.49 -9.06
CA THR A 377 6.86 -6.49 -7.75
C THR A 377 7.63 -7.31 -6.72
N ALA A 378 8.09 -8.50 -7.10
CA ALA A 378 8.88 -9.37 -6.24
C ALA A 378 10.21 -8.73 -5.83
N MET A 379 10.90 -8.09 -6.78
CA MET A 379 12.16 -7.39 -6.54
C MET A 379 11.99 -6.22 -5.56
N ILE A 380 10.96 -5.39 -5.79
CA ILE A 380 10.63 -4.25 -4.91
C ILE A 380 10.30 -4.76 -3.51
N TRP A 381 9.47 -5.80 -3.39
CA TRP A 381 9.06 -6.35 -2.09
C TRP A 381 10.25 -6.91 -1.31
N ARG A 382 11.13 -7.67 -1.96
CA ARG A 382 12.33 -8.24 -1.35
C ARG A 382 13.28 -7.15 -0.84
N GLN A 383 13.58 -6.14 -1.67
CA GLN A 383 14.49 -5.07 -1.27
C GLN A 383 13.92 -4.20 -0.14
N ARG A 384 12.61 -3.95 -0.15
CA ARG A 384 11.93 -3.29 0.96
C ARG A 384 12.08 -4.08 2.26
N GLY A 385 11.94 -5.41 2.22
CA GLY A 385 12.12 -6.29 3.38
C GLY A 385 13.54 -6.22 3.96
N LEU A 386 14.57 -6.30 3.10
CA LEU A 386 15.97 -6.22 3.51
C LEU A 386 16.32 -4.89 4.21
N ARG A 387 15.76 -3.77 3.74
CA ARG A 387 15.98 -2.46 4.37
C ARG A 387 15.39 -2.40 5.77
N VAL A 388 14.18 -2.94 5.94
CA VAL A 388 13.50 -3.00 7.25
C VAL A 388 14.28 -3.84 8.26
N SER A 389 14.98 -4.90 7.81
CA SER A 389 15.78 -5.74 8.71
C SER A 389 17.10 -5.10 9.16
N LYS A 390 17.58 -4.05 8.49
CA LYS A 390 18.85 -3.36 8.79
C LYS A 390 18.67 -2.10 9.66
N MET A 391 17.43 -1.66 9.88
CA MET A 391 17.06 -0.53 10.75
C MET A 391 16.55 -1.07 12.08
#